data_AF-A0AAW2V6R3-F1
#
_entry.id   AF-A0AAW2V6R3-F1
#
_cell.length_a   1.000
_cell.length_b   1.000
_cell.length_c   1.000
_cell.angle_alpha   90.00
_cell.angle_beta   90.00
_cell.angle_gamma   90.00
#
_symmetry.space_group_name_H-M   'P 1'
#
loop_
_entity.id
_entity.type
_entity.pdbx_description
1 polymer ?
#
loop_
_entity_poly.entity_id
_entity_poly.type
_entity_poly.pdbx_seq_one_letter_code
_entity_poly.pdbx_strand_id
1 'polypeptide(L)'
;MATTLSLLSPTSLSSLRRHNAAPTRIHLRNTPSKFSIKAFSAPVLTQDDLKKLAADKAVEYVKSGMVLGLGTGSTAAFVVDKIGALIKSGGLTDIVGVPTSKRTQEQAASLGIPLSTLDAHPHLDLAIDGADEVDPNLDLVKGRGGALLREKMVEAASDKFVVVVDDSKLVSGLGGSGLAMPVEVVQFCWNYIW
;
A
#
# COMPACT_ATOMS: atom_id res chain seq x y z
N MET A 1 -2.19 30.39 -46.04
CA MET A 1 -1.51 31.46 -46.82
C MET A 1 -1.63 32.73 -46.00
N ALA A 2 -0.64 33.55 -45.68
CA ALA A 2 0.80 33.70 -45.90
C ALA A 2 1.24 34.66 -44.75
N THR A 3 2.34 34.43 -44.02
CA THR A 3 3.65 35.14 -44.14
C THR A 3 3.51 36.69 -44.11
N THR A 4 4.21 37.53 -43.34
CA THR A 4 5.63 37.58 -42.94
C THR A 4 5.88 38.75 -41.96
N LEU A 5 7.03 38.71 -41.26
CA LEU A 5 7.70 39.72 -40.42
C LEU A 5 7.81 41.16 -40.98
N SER A 6 8.02 42.15 -40.08
CA SER A 6 9.16 43.09 -40.21
C SER A 6 9.56 43.77 -38.89
N LEU A 7 10.88 43.83 -38.67
CA LEU A 7 11.62 44.54 -37.61
C LEU A 7 11.66 46.07 -37.80
N LEU A 8 11.92 46.82 -36.72
CA LEU A 8 13.04 47.76 -36.52
C LEU A 8 12.69 48.91 -35.53
N SER A 9 13.60 49.16 -34.59
CA SER A 9 13.79 50.39 -33.79
C SER A 9 14.34 51.53 -34.71
N PRO A 10 14.66 52.79 -34.30
CA PRO A 10 15.07 53.31 -32.98
C PRO A 10 14.57 54.75 -32.64
N THR A 11 14.93 55.30 -31.46
CA THR A 11 15.58 56.63 -31.31
C THR A 11 15.68 57.09 -29.84
N SER A 12 16.92 57.19 -29.36
CA SER A 12 17.57 58.30 -28.64
C SER A 12 16.74 59.52 -28.21
N LEU A 13 16.94 59.98 -26.95
CA LEU A 13 17.15 61.36 -26.43
C LEU A 13 16.89 61.30 -24.91
N SER A 14 17.59 61.95 -23.97
CA SER A 14 18.46 63.13 -24.01
C SER A 14 19.22 63.27 -22.67
N SER A 15 20.48 63.70 -22.80
CA SER A 15 21.28 64.59 -21.93
C SER A 15 21.31 64.43 -20.40
N LEU A 16 22.52 64.08 -19.95
CA LEU A 16 23.11 64.32 -18.65
C LEU A 16 23.01 65.78 -18.16
N ARG A 17 22.81 65.93 -16.84
CA ARG A 17 23.47 66.99 -16.05
C ARG A 17 24.20 66.33 -14.88
N ARG A 18 25.54 66.35 -14.94
CA ARG A 18 26.44 65.88 -13.89
C ARG A 18 26.66 67.02 -12.89
N HIS A 19 26.43 66.77 -11.61
CA HIS A 19 27.12 67.46 -10.52
C HIS A 19 28.04 66.46 -9.84
N ASN A 20 29.34 66.78 -9.82
CA ASN A 20 30.40 66.01 -9.21
C ASN A 20 30.30 66.10 -7.68
N ALA A 21 30.10 64.95 -7.02
CA ALA A 21 30.50 64.73 -5.64
C ALA A 21 31.39 63.47 -5.61
N ALA A 22 32.53 63.56 -4.95
CA ALA A 22 33.55 62.51 -4.89
C ALA A 22 33.00 61.23 -4.23
N PRO A 23 33.23 60.03 -4.79
CA PRO A 23 32.77 58.81 -4.15
C PRO A 23 33.77 58.36 -3.08
N THR A 24 33.34 58.43 -1.81
CA THR A 24 33.99 57.73 -0.71
C THR A 24 33.87 56.22 -0.96
N ARG A 25 35.01 55.54 -1.14
CA ARG A 25 35.08 54.12 -1.48
C ARG A 25 34.76 53.26 -0.25
N ILE A 26 33.48 52.97 -0.01
CA ILE A 26 33.07 51.99 1.00
C ILE A 26 33.31 50.58 0.43
N HIS A 27 34.28 49.85 0.99
CA HIS A 27 34.45 48.42 0.73
C HIS A 27 33.42 47.63 1.54
N LEU A 28 32.23 47.39 0.98
CA LEU A 28 31.33 46.35 1.48
C LEU A 28 31.84 44.99 1.02
N ARG A 29 32.62 44.30 1.87
CA ARG A 29 32.84 42.86 1.72
C ARG A 29 31.56 42.13 2.14
N ASN A 30 30.59 42.04 1.22
CA ASN A 30 29.51 41.08 1.34
C ASN A 30 29.92 39.82 0.56
N THR A 31 30.57 38.88 1.25
CA THR A 31 30.54 37.48 0.82
C THR A 31 29.17 36.92 1.19
N PRO A 32 28.33 36.48 0.25
CA PRO A 32 27.14 35.73 0.61
C PRO A 32 27.60 34.44 1.30
N SER A 33 27.26 34.27 2.58
CA SER A 33 27.44 32.97 3.21
C SER A 33 26.55 31.99 2.44
N LYS A 34 27.16 30.91 1.93
CA LYS A 34 26.42 29.83 1.30
C LYS A 34 25.58 29.17 2.37
N PHE A 35 24.29 29.53 2.45
CA PHE A 35 23.31 28.73 3.18
C PHE A 35 23.17 27.38 2.46
N SER A 36 23.79 26.35 3.03
CA SER A 36 23.59 24.97 2.60
C SER A 36 22.37 24.42 3.32
N ILE A 37 21.24 24.36 2.62
CA ILE A 37 20.10 23.57 3.07
C ILE A 37 20.48 22.11 2.82
N LYS A 38 20.79 21.36 3.88
CA LYS A 38 20.80 19.90 3.79
C LYS A 38 19.38 19.46 3.52
N ALA A 39 19.08 19.09 2.27
CA ALA A 39 17.87 18.37 1.96
C ALA A 39 17.92 17.06 2.75
N PHE A 40 17.07 16.92 3.76
CA PHE A 40 16.84 15.63 4.38
C PHE A 40 16.16 14.77 3.30
N SER A 41 16.86 13.75 2.80
CA SER A 41 16.25 12.77 1.92
C SER A 41 15.06 12.15 2.65
N ALA A 42 13.91 12.09 1.99
CA ALA A 42 12.76 11.37 2.53
C ALA A 42 13.20 9.95 2.96
N PRO A 43 12.70 9.44 4.09
CA PRO A 43 13.07 8.11 4.56
C PRO A 43 12.69 7.07 3.50
N VAL A 44 13.63 6.18 3.18
CA VAL A 44 13.37 5.05 2.28
C VAL A 44 12.45 4.07 3.01
N LEU A 45 11.28 3.80 2.44
CA LEU A 45 10.32 2.85 3.00
C LEU A 45 10.82 1.42 2.82
N THR A 46 10.77 0.63 3.88
CA THR A 46 11.02 -0.82 3.82
C THR A 46 9.80 -1.56 3.28
N GLN A 47 9.97 -2.83 2.89
CA GLN A 47 8.84 -3.64 2.45
C GLN A 47 7.76 -3.77 3.55
N ASP A 48 8.16 -3.89 4.81
CA ASP A 48 7.21 -3.98 5.91
C ASP A 48 6.48 -2.64 6.16
N ASP A 49 7.14 -1.50 5.90
CA ASP A 49 6.46 -0.20 5.90
C ASP A 49 5.39 -0.15 4.80
N LEU A 50 5.69 -0.65 3.59
CA LEU A 50 4.72 -0.71 2.49
C LEU A 50 3.54 -1.63 2.81
N LYS A 51 3.81 -2.82 3.36
CA LYS A 51 2.76 -3.76 3.81
C LYS A 51 1.87 -3.11 4.86
N LYS A 52 2.46 -2.38 5.82
CA LYS A 52 1.71 -1.68 6.86
C LYS A 52 0.86 -0.54 6.29
N LEU A 53 1.37 0.23 5.34
CA LEU A 53 0.61 1.28 4.66
C LEU A 53 -0.58 0.70 3.88
N ALA A 54 -0.38 -0.41 3.16
CA ALA A 54 -1.46 -1.11 2.47
C ALA A 54 -2.51 -1.64 3.46
N ALA A 55 -2.07 -2.21 4.58
CA ALA A 55 -2.97 -2.67 5.65
C ALA A 55 -3.77 -1.54 6.28
N ASP A 56 -3.12 -0.42 6.62
CA ASP A 56 -3.79 0.77 7.17
C ASP A 56 -4.88 1.28 6.21
N LYS A 57 -4.60 1.28 4.90
CA LYS A 57 -5.59 1.69 3.90
C LYS A 57 -6.75 0.71 3.75
N ALA A 58 -6.48 -0.58 3.82
CA ALA A 58 -7.52 -1.61 3.70
C ALA A 58 -8.49 -1.61 4.89
N VAL A 59 -8.01 -1.29 6.09
CA VAL A 59 -8.86 -1.24 7.29
C VAL A 59 -9.88 -0.09 7.23
N GLU A 60 -9.69 0.92 6.38
CA GLU A 60 -10.71 1.96 6.14
C GLU A 60 -12.02 1.40 5.54
N TYR A 61 -11.99 0.20 4.94
CA TYR A 61 -13.19 -0.47 4.43
C TYR A 61 -13.98 -1.20 5.52
N VAL A 62 -13.38 -1.42 6.70
CA VAL A 62 -14.00 -2.10 7.83
C VAL A 62 -14.95 -1.14 8.56
N LYS A 63 -16.16 -1.61 8.85
CA LYS A 63 -17.17 -0.88 9.61
C LYS A 63 -17.65 -1.72 10.78
N SER A 64 -18.07 -1.07 11.86
CA SER A 64 -18.70 -1.76 12.98
C SER A 64 -19.89 -2.62 12.52
N GLY A 65 -20.08 -3.77 13.17
CA GLY A 65 -21.13 -4.74 12.84
C GLY A 65 -20.76 -5.75 11.74
N MET A 66 -19.60 -5.61 11.09
CA MET A 66 -19.20 -6.51 10.00
C MET A 66 -18.70 -7.87 10.49
N VAL A 67 -19.01 -8.90 9.69
CA VAL A 67 -18.34 -10.20 9.70
C VAL A 67 -17.21 -10.17 8.68
N LEU A 68 -15.98 -10.40 9.16
CA LEU A 68 -14.75 -10.21 8.40
C LEU A 68 -14.04 -11.53 8.10
N GLY A 69 -13.64 -11.73 6.86
CA GLY A 69 -12.64 -12.73 6.48
C GLY A 69 -11.25 -12.21 6.82
N LEU A 70 -10.55 -12.89 7.73
CA LEU A 70 -9.22 -12.50 8.19
C LEU A 70 -8.16 -13.31 7.45
N GLY A 71 -7.43 -12.65 6.55
CA GLY A 71 -6.41 -13.24 5.70
C GLY A 71 -5.17 -13.81 6.41
N THR A 72 -4.25 -14.39 5.65
CA THR A 72 -3.03 -15.04 6.11
C THR A 72 -1.77 -14.45 5.47
N GLY A 73 -0.67 -14.40 6.23
CA GLY A 73 0.64 -13.93 5.76
C GLY A 73 1.08 -12.63 6.40
N SER A 74 2.28 -12.16 6.06
CA SER A 74 2.90 -11.00 6.74
C SER A 74 2.11 -9.70 6.54
N THR A 75 1.49 -9.50 5.36
CA THR A 75 0.71 -8.30 5.09
C THR A 75 -0.65 -8.34 5.78
N ALA A 76 -1.34 -9.48 5.72
CA ALA A 76 -2.60 -9.69 6.41
C ALA A 76 -2.44 -9.60 7.94
N ALA A 77 -1.29 -10.01 8.49
CA ALA A 77 -1.00 -9.86 9.92
C ALA A 77 -1.08 -8.38 10.38
N PHE A 78 -0.58 -7.42 9.58
CA PHE A 78 -0.73 -6.00 9.91
C PHE A 78 -2.20 -5.53 9.89
N VAL A 79 -3.02 -6.08 8.99
CA VAL A 79 -4.47 -5.81 8.96
C VAL A 79 -5.13 -6.29 10.26
N VAL A 80 -4.83 -7.53 10.67
CA VAL A 80 -5.38 -8.13 11.89
C VAL A 80 -4.95 -7.34 13.14
N ASP A 81 -3.67 -6.95 13.23
CA ASP A 81 -3.17 -6.09 14.32
C ASP A 81 -3.92 -4.76 14.39
N LYS A 82 -4.15 -4.12 13.23
CA LYS A 82 -4.84 -2.82 13.16
C LYS A 82 -6.31 -2.94 13.55
N ILE A 83 -7.01 -3.98 13.10
CA ILE A 83 -8.39 -4.26 13.52
C ILE A 83 -8.46 -4.48 15.04
N GLY A 84 -7.57 -5.31 15.60
CA GLY A 84 -7.51 -5.56 17.03
C GLY A 84 -7.27 -4.27 17.83
N ALA A 85 -6.37 -3.40 17.36
CA ALA A 85 -6.11 -2.10 17.98
C ALA A 85 -7.35 -1.19 17.97
N LEU A 86 -8.10 -1.14 16.85
CA LEU A 86 -9.32 -0.34 16.73
C LEU A 86 -10.47 -0.87 17.60
N ILE A 87 -10.62 -2.19 17.71
CA ILE A 87 -11.59 -2.79 18.64
C ILE A 87 -11.24 -2.41 20.08
N LYS A 88 -9.96 -2.56 20.45
CA LYS A 88 -9.48 -2.22 21.80
C LYS A 88 -9.66 -0.73 22.14
N SER A 89 -9.51 0.17 21.16
CA SER A 89 -9.73 1.60 21.37
C SER A 89 -11.19 2.03 21.27
N GLY A 90 -12.12 1.11 20.96
CA GLY A 90 -13.53 1.41 20.71
C GLY A 90 -13.81 2.11 19.37
N GLY A 91 -12.84 2.14 18.46
CA GLY A 91 -13.01 2.67 17.11
C GLY A 91 -13.77 1.74 16.17
N LEU A 92 -13.83 0.45 16.50
CA LEU A 92 -14.69 -0.56 15.87
C LEU A 92 -15.44 -1.33 16.96
N THR A 93 -16.70 -1.66 16.69
CA THR A 93 -17.57 -2.43 17.59
C THR A 93 -18.28 -3.52 16.79
N ASP A 94 -18.73 -4.57 17.49
CA ASP A 94 -19.55 -5.64 16.91
C ASP A 94 -18.91 -6.31 15.69
N ILE A 95 -17.59 -6.49 15.72
CA ILE A 95 -16.82 -7.19 14.69
C ILE A 95 -16.75 -8.69 15.03
N VAL A 96 -16.91 -9.54 14.02
CA VAL A 96 -16.64 -10.98 14.10
C VAL A 96 -15.65 -11.37 13.00
N GLY A 97 -14.59 -12.10 13.35
CA GLY A 97 -13.56 -12.55 12.41
C GLY A 97 -13.67 -14.04 12.07
N VAL A 98 -13.56 -14.38 10.78
CA VAL A 98 -13.45 -15.75 10.27
C VAL A 98 -12.05 -15.92 9.68
N PRO A 99 -11.14 -16.64 10.37
CA PRO A 99 -9.73 -16.72 9.98
C PRO A 99 -9.47 -17.71 8.84
N THR A 100 -8.59 -17.33 7.90
CA THR A 100 -8.18 -18.21 6.78
C THR A 100 -7.09 -19.21 7.15
N SER A 101 -6.48 -19.11 8.34
CA SER A 101 -5.50 -20.09 8.83
C SER A 101 -5.49 -20.21 10.34
N LYS A 102 -4.87 -21.28 10.86
CA LYS A 102 -4.62 -21.44 12.30
C LYS A 102 -3.74 -20.30 12.84
N ARG A 103 -2.75 -19.85 12.06
CA ARG A 103 -1.89 -18.72 12.42
C ARG A 103 -2.70 -17.44 12.61
N THR A 104 -3.57 -17.11 11.68
CA THR A 104 -4.44 -15.93 11.79
C THR A 104 -5.42 -16.06 12.94
N GLN A 105 -5.98 -17.26 13.15
CA GLN A 105 -6.86 -17.54 14.28
C GLN A 105 -6.17 -17.24 15.61
N GLU A 106 -4.95 -17.74 15.80
CA GLU A 106 -4.15 -17.52 17.02
C GLU A 106 -3.83 -16.03 17.22
N GLN A 107 -3.42 -15.32 16.15
CA GLN A 107 -3.15 -13.88 16.20
C GLN A 107 -4.40 -13.10 16.60
N ALA A 108 -5.52 -13.30 15.88
CA ALA A 108 -6.76 -12.57 16.12
C ALA A 108 -7.32 -12.84 17.53
N ALA A 109 -7.24 -14.09 18.01
CA ALA A 109 -7.62 -14.43 19.38
C ALA A 109 -6.76 -13.69 20.42
N SER A 110 -5.44 -13.61 20.21
CA SER A 110 -4.53 -12.89 21.12
C SER A 110 -4.79 -11.38 21.19
N LEU A 111 -5.42 -10.81 20.16
CA LEU A 111 -5.80 -9.41 20.08
C LEU A 111 -7.21 -9.14 20.61
N GLY A 112 -7.94 -10.18 21.02
CA GLY A 112 -9.31 -10.08 21.52
C GLY A 112 -10.37 -9.84 20.44
N ILE A 113 -10.08 -10.20 19.19
CA ILE A 113 -11.07 -10.14 18.11
C ILE A 113 -12.04 -11.32 18.29
N PRO A 114 -13.36 -11.12 18.39
CA PRO A 114 -14.33 -12.22 18.43
C PRO A 114 -14.22 -13.08 17.17
N LEU A 115 -14.19 -14.40 17.31
CA LEU A 115 -13.97 -15.33 16.20
C LEU A 115 -15.19 -16.19 15.89
N SER A 116 -15.32 -16.59 14.63
CA SER A 116 -16.31 -17.54 14.16
C SER A 116 -15.76 -18.40 13.01
N THR A 117 -16.66 -19.17 12.39
CA THR A 117 -16.38 -20.06 11.26
C THR A 117 -17.38 -19.81 10.14
N LEU A 118 -17.08 -20.29 8.92
CA LEU A 118 -18.03 -20.25 7.81
C LEU A 118 -19.31 -21.06 8.08
N ASP A 119 -19.26 -22.10 8.91
CA ASP A 119 -20.46 -22.87 9.27
C ASP A 119 -21.45 -22.02 10.08
N ALA A 120 -20.96 -21.14 10.94
CA ALA A 120 -21.78 -20.25 11.76
C ALA A 120 -22.11 -18.93 11.05
N HIS A 121 -21.21 -18.43 10.22
CA HIS A 121 -21.38 -17.24 9.39
C HIS A 121 -21.05 -17.58 7.93
N PRO A 122 -22.01 -18.09 7.15
CA PRO A 122 -21.78 -18.52 5.76
C PRO A 122 -21.64 -17.36 4.77
N HIS A 123 -21.96 -16.13 5.20
CA HIS A 123 -21.85 -14.91 4.40
C HIS A 123 -21.07 -13.86 5.20
N LEU A 124 -20.09 -13.25 4.56
CA LEU A 124 -19.19 -12.26 5.13
C LEU A 124 -19.33 -10.93 4.39
N ASP A 125 -19.24 -9.82 5.10
CA ASP A 125 -19.30 -8.49 4.48
C ASP A 125 -18.02 -8.16 3.71
N LEU A 126 -16.87 -8.59 4.24
CA LEU A 126 -15.56 -8.20 3.73
C LEU A 126 -14.50 -9.24 4.08
N ALA A 127 -13.74 -9.73 3.11
CA ALA A 127 -12.46 -10.38 3.32
C ALA A 127 -11.31 -9.41 3.01
N ILE A 128 -10.27 -9.45 3.85
CA ILE A 128 -9.00 -8.76 3.58
C ILE A 128 -7.87 -9.78 3.67
N ASP A 129 -7.13 -9.97 2.57
CA ASP A 129 -6.00 -10.89 2.53
C ASP A 129 -4.90 -10.42 1.58
N GLY A 130 -3.69 -10.98 1.74
CA GLY A 130 -2.59 -10.77 0.82
C GLY A 130 -2.68 -11.65 -0.43
N ALA A 131 -1.78 -11.36 -1.35
CA ALA A 131 -1.51 -12.21 -2.51
C ALA A 131 -0.01 -12.45 -2.69
N ASP A 132 0.29 -13.54 -3.39
CA ASP A 132 1.64 -13.90 -3.80
C ASP A 132 2.01 -13.26 -5.14
N GLU A 133 1.02 -13.10 -6.02
CA GLU A 133 1.11 -12.35 -7.28
C GLU A 133 -0.23 -11.68 -7.56
N VAL A 134 -0.18 -10.52 -8.24
CA VAL A 134 -1.33 -9.77 -8.72
C VAL A 134 -1.07 -9.36 -10.17
N ASP A 135 -1.94 -9.74 -11.09
CA ASP A 135 -1.85 -9.35 -12.49
C ASP A 135 -2.64 -8.05 -12.80
N PRO A 136 -2.58 -7.52 -14.03
CA PRO A 136 -3.30 -6.29 -14.39
C PRO A 136 -4.83 -6.40 -14.35
N ASN A 137 -5.40 -7.61 -14.37
CA ASN A 137 -6.84 -7.85 -14.26
C ASN A 137 -7.28 -8.05 -12.80
N LEU A 138 -6.33 -7.98 -11.85
CA LEU A 138 -6.51 -8.31 -10.44
C LEU A 138 -6.77 -9.80 -10.18
N ASP A 139 -6.41 -10.66 -11.12
CA ASP A 139 -6.30 -12.09 -10.88
C ASP A 139 -5.05 -12.37 -10.03
N LEU A 140 -5.11 -13.44 -9.21
CA LEU A 140 -4.17 -13.64 -8.12
C LEU A 140 -3.51 -15.03 -8.15
N VAL A 141 -2.25 -15.07 -7.74
CA VAL A 141 -1.65 -16.27 -7.12
C VAL A 141 -1.67 -16.07 -5.60
N LYS A 142 -2.03 -17.12 -4.85
CA LYS A 142 -2.09 -17.13 -3.39
C LYS A 142 -1.50 -18.43 -2.81
N GLY A 143 -1.62 -18.66 -1.50
CA GLY A 143 -1.38 -19.99 -0.96
C GLY A 143 0.07 -20.41 -0.76
N ARG A 144 1.09 -19.58 -1.07
CA ARG A 144 2.50 -19.93 -0.75
C ARG A 144 2.72 -20.11 0.75
N GLY A 145 1.87 -19.50 1.57
CA GLY A 145 1.80 -19.70 3.02
C GLY A 145 1.09 -20.97 3.49
N GLY A 146 0.54 -21.80 2.58
CA GLY A 146 -0.08 -23.09 2.91
C GLY A 146 -1.52 -23.03 3.44
N ALA A 147 -2.27 -21.97 3.15
CA ALA A 147 -3.66 -21.80 3.60
C ALA A 147 -4.69 -21.69 2.46
N LEU A 148 -4.29 -22.02 1.23
CA LEU A 148 -4.99 -21.66 -0.01
C LEU A 148 -6.47 -22.07 -0.05
N LEU A 149 -6.80 -23.27 0.44
CA LEU A 149 -8.17 -23.76 0.42
C LEU A 149 -9.08 -22.95 1.35
N ARG A 150 -8.62 -22.69 2.58
CA ARG A 150 -9.38 -21.91 3.55
C ARG A 150 -9.50 -20.45 3.14
N GLU A 151 -8.41 -19.87 2.62
CA GLU A 151 -8.41 -18.52 2.01
C GLU A 151 -9.53 -18.43 0.97
N LYS A 152 -9.50 -19.31 -0.03
CA LYS A 152 -10.49 -19.30 -1.11
C LYS A 152 -11.93 -19.47 -0.62
N MET A 153 -12.17 -20.37 0.34
CA MET A 153 -13.52 -20.58 0.88
C MET A 153 -14.06 -19.32 1.58
N VAL A 154 -13.24 -18.65 2.38
CA VAL A 154 -13.63 -17.44 3.12
C VAL A 154 -13.80 -16.25 2.17
N GLU A 155 -12.88 -16.09 1.23
CA GLU A 155 -12.90 -15.01 0.24
C GLU A 155 -14.11 -15.13 -0.69
N ALA A 156 -14.43 -16.35 -1.15
CA ALA A 156 -15.59 -16.61 -2.00
C ALA A 156 -16.94 -16.44 -1.27
N ALA A 157 -16.95 -16.55 0.06
CA ALA A 157 -18.12 -16.31 0.90
C ALA A 157 -18.32 -14.82 1.25
N SER A 158 -17.43 -13.93 0.78
CA SER A 158 -17.43 -12.51 1.13
C SER A 158 -18.03 -11.63 0.02
N ASP A 159 -18.87 -10.67 0.39
CA ASP A 159 -19.47 -9.71 -0.55
C ASP A 159 -18.43 -8.82 -1.23
N LYS A 160 -17.33 -8.55 -0.52
CA LYS A 160 -16.17 -7.83 -1.04
C LYS A 160 -14.90 -8.52 -0.61
N PHE A 161 -13.96 -8.64 -1.55
CA PHE A 161 -12.60 -9.08 -1.27
C PHE A 161 -11.61 -7.95 -1.57
N VAL A 162 -10.87 -7.52 -0.54
CA VAL A 162 -9.82 -6.51 -0.63
C VAL A 162 -8.46 -7.19 -0.53
N VAL A 163 -7.64 -7.04 -1.57
CA VAL A 163 -6.29 -7.60 -1.62
C VAL A 163 -5.27 -6.56 -1.14
N VAL A 164 -4.38 -6.95 -0.23
CA VAL A 164 -3.30 -6.09 0.30
C VAL A 164 -1.92 -6.61 -0.09
N VAL A 165 -1.19 -5.82 -0.88
CA VAL A 165 0.16 -6.16 -1.35
C VAL A 165 1.07 -4.94 -1.38
N ASP A 166 2.37 -5.16 -1.22
CA ASP A 166 3.39 -4.24 -1.70
C ASP A 166 3.64 -4.43 -3.21
N ASP A 167 4.29 -3.46 -3.84
CA ASP A 167 4.49 -3.41 -5.30
C ASP A 167 5.30 -4.59 -5.86
N SER A 168 6.10 -5.28 -5.04
CA SER A 168 6.83 -6.48 -5.45
C SER A 168 5.94 -7.64 -5.87
N LYS A 169 4.64 -7.62 -5.55
CA LYS A 169 3.69 -8.67 -5.92
C LYS A 169 3.07 -8.46 -7.30
N LEU A 170 3.29 -7.31 -7.92
CA LEU A 170 2.72 -7.01 -9.24
C LEU A 170 3.48 -7.76 -10.33
N VAL A 171 2.75 -8.50 -11.17
CA VAL A 171 3.29 -9.26 -12.31
C VAL A 171 2.57 -8.90 -13.60
N SER A 172 3.20 -9.11 -14.75
CA SER A 172 2.55 -8.91 -16.05
C SER A 172 1.51 -9.99 -16.39
N GLY A 173 1.65 -11.18 -15.78
CA GLY A 173 0.73 -12.30 -15.87
C GLY A 173 1.07 -13.34 -14.81
N LEU A 174 0.09 -14.15 -14.42
CA LEU A 174 0.23 -15.14 -13.35
C LEU A 174 1.33 -16.17 -13.67
N GLY A 175 2.11 -16.53 -12.65
CA GLY A 175 3.36 -17.29 -12.75
C GLY A 175 4.58 -16.43 -13.09
N GLY A 176 4.40 -15.13 -13.35
CA GLY A 176 5.44 -14.22 -13.82
C GLY A 176 6.56 -13.95 -12.81
N SER A 177 6.36 -14.25 -11.52
CA SER A 177 7.44 -14.10 -10.53
C SER A 177 8.50 -15.21 -10.61
N GLY A 178 8.21 -16.32 -11.32
CA GLY A 178 9.06 -17.51 -11.34
C GLY A 178 9.06 -18.32 -10.04
N LEU A 179 8.22 -17.94 -9.07
CA LEU A 179 8.02 -18.67 -7.82
C LEU A 179 6.84 -19.64 -7.93
N ALA A 180 6.62 -20.45 -6.89
CA ALA A 180 5.60 -21.50 -6.88
C ALA A 180 4.18 -20.95 -7.15
N MET A 181 3.41 -21.73 -7.94
CA MET A 181 1.96 -21.62 -8.10
C MET A 181 1.32 -22.80 -7.36
N PRO A 182 0.80 -22.60 -6.13
CA PRO A 182 0.43 -23.72 -5.26
C PRO A 182 -0.80 -24.48 -5.75
N VAL A 183 -0.77 -25.81 -5.60
CA VAL A 183 -1.89 -26.72 -5.80
C VAL A 183 -2.01 -27.62 -4.58
N GLU A 184 -3.17 -27.65 -3.94
CA GLU A 184 -3.43 -28.52 -2.80
C GLU A 184 -3.93 -29.89 -3.31
N VAL A 185 -3.32 -30.96 -2.81
CA VAL A 185 -3.59 -32.33 -3.26
C VAL A 185 -3.80 -33.25 -2.05
N VAL A 186 -4.58 -34.31 -2.24
CA VAL A 186 -4.71 -35.36 -1.22
C VAL A 186 -3.40 -36.14 -1.10
N GLN A 187 -3.12 -36.69 0.09
CA GLN A 187 -1.89 -37.44 0.33
C GLN A 187 -1.81 -38.76 -0.47
N PHE A 188 -2.97 -39.36 -0.75
CA PHE A 188 -3.04 -40.63 -1.45
C PHE A 188 -2.54 -40.50 -2.90
N CYS A 189 -1.46 -41.22 -3.23
CA CYS A 189 -0.89 -41.32 -4.58
C CYS A 189 -0.58 -39.99 -5.27
N TRP A 190 -0.22 -38.94 -4.51
CA TRP A 190 0.04 -37.61 -5.07
C TRP A 190 1.16 -37.58 -6.13
N ASN A 191 2.12 -38.51 -6.11
CA ASN A 191 3.17 -38.60 -7.14
C ASN A 191 2.64 -38.96 -8.54
N TYR A 192 1.43 -39.51 -8.67
CA TYR A 192 0.88 -39.97 -9.95
C TYR A 192 0.25 -38.84 -10.79
N ILE A 193 -0.09 -37.72 -10.15
CA ILE A 193 -0.79 -36.60 -10.79
C ILE A 193 0.17 -35.53 -11.36
N TRP A 194 1.47 -35.83 -11.46
CA TRP A 194 2.53 -34.93 -11.92
C TRP A 194 3.32 -35.49 -13.09
#